data_AF-A0AAV4B3G6-F1
#
_entry.id   AF-A0AAV4B3G6-F1
#
_cell.length_a   1.000
_cell.length_b   1.000
_cell.length_c   1.000
_cell.angle_alpha   90.00
_cell.angle_beta   90.00
_cell.angle_gamma   90.00
#
_symmetry.space_group_name_H-M   'P 1'
#
loop_
_entity.id
_entity.type
_entity.pdbx_description
1 polymer ?
#
loop_
_entity_poly.entity_id
_entity_poly.type
_entity_poly.pdbx_seq_one_letter_code
_entity_poly.pdbx_strand_id
1 'polypeptide(L)'
;MAAAIQAVTDRGMSKRQAAKYFNIPRQTLCDHISGKTAPNKPQGRPPALPLEVETGVVKNVLDCAEKGFPLTRRGVLHKVGMCTVNY
;
A
#
# COMPACT_ATOMS: atom_id res chain seq x y z
N MET A 1 -12.19 -8.20 0.61
CA MET A 1 -12.69 -7.45 1.77
C MET A 1 -13.75 -6.41 1.41
N ALA A 2 -13.57 -5.62 0.35
CA ALA A 2 -14.54 -4.59 -0.09
C ALA A 2 -16.00 -5.07 -0.22
N ALA A 3 -16.23 -6.24 -0.84
CA ALA A 3 -17.59 -6.81 -1.00
C ALA A 3 -18.29 -7.12 0.34
N ALA A 4 -17.52 -7.53 1.37
CA ALA A 4 -18.08 -7.82 2.69
C ALA A 4 -18.43 -6.54 3.45
N ILE A 5 -17.68 -5.45 3.24
CA ILE A 5 -17.97 -4.13 3.84
C ILE A 5 -19.25 -3.55 3.21
N GLN A 6 -19.35 -3.55 1.88
CA GLN A 6 -20.53 -3.10 1.15
C GLN A 6 -21.80 -3.88 1.51
N ALA A 7 -21.69 -5.19 1.73
CA ALA A 7 -22.84 -5.99 2.18
C ALA A 7 -23.36 -5.56 3.56
N VAL A 8 -22.49 -5.06 4.44
CA VAL A 8 -22.89 -4.57 5.78
C VAL A 8 -23.40 -3.14 5.72
N THR A 9 -22.79 -2.26 4.92
CA THR A 9 -23.17 -0.84 4.84
C THR A 9 -24.38 -0.60 3.93
N ASP A 10 -24.41 -1.24 2.75
CA ASP A 10 -25.35 -0.88 1.68
C ASP A 10 -26.53 -1.85 1.63
N ARG A 11 -26.30 -3.12 1.96
CA ARG A 11 -27.33 -4.17 1.96
C ARG A 11 -27.94 -4.44 3.34
N GLY A 12 -27.50 -3.72 4.37
CA GLY A 12 -28.01 -3.84 5.74
C GLY A 12 -27.76 -5.20 6.40
N MET A 13 -26.80 -6.00 5.90
CA MET A 13 -26.52 -7.32 6.45
C MET A 13 -25.85 -7.22 7.81
N SER A 14 -26.26 -8.04 8.79
CA SER A 14 -25.61 -8.03 10.10
C SER A 14 -24.14 -8.47 9.99
N LYS A 15 -23.26 -7.90 10.82
CA LYS A 15 -21.82 -8.24 10.86
C LYS A 15 -21.57 -9.75 11.00
N ARG A 16 -22.46 -10.45 11.74
CA ARG A 16 -22.39 -11.91 11.95
C ARG A 16 -22.79 -12.69 10.70
N GLN A 17 -23.82 -12.26 9.98
CA GLN A 17 -24.21 -12.88 8.71
C GLN A 17 -23.15 -12.64 7.63
N ALA A 18 -22.63 -11.42 7.52
CA ALA A 18 -21.56 -11.11 6.57
C ALA A 18 -20.28 -11.93 6.85
N ALA A 19 -19.88 -12.07 8.12
CA ALA A 19 -18.74 -12.91 8.49
C ALA A 19 -18.90 -14.38 8.06
N LYS A 20 -20.10 -14.95 8.23
CA LYS A 20 -20.40 -16.33 7.79
C LYS A 20 -20.48 -16.44 6.27
N TYR A 21 -21.11 -15.48 5.61
CA TYR A 21 -21.33 -15.53 4.16
C TYR A 21 -20.02 -15.38 3.37
N PHE A 22 -19.16 -14.47 3.81
CA PHE A 22 -17.88 -14.20 3.14
C PHE A 22 -16.70 -15.00 3.72
N ASN A 23 -16.93 -15.86 4.72
CA ASN A 23 -15.90 -16.62 5.43
C ASN A 23 -14.73 -15.73 5.93
N ILE A 24 -15.09 -14.61 6.56
CA ILE A 24 -14.11 -13.65 7.11
C ILE A 24 -14.29 -13.58 8.63
N PRO A 25 -13.20 -13.59 9.43
CA PRO A 25 -13.33 -13.42 10.86
C PRO A 25 -14.07 -12.13 11.21
N ARG A 26 -15.03 -12.24 12.12
CA ARG A 26 -15.88 -11.11 12.55
C ARG A 26 -15.04 -9.91 13.02
N GLN A 27 -13.92 -10.18 13.70
CA GLN A 27 -13.04 -9.14 14.22
C GLN A 27 -12.37 -8.35 13.09
N THR A 28 -11.85 -9.03 12.07
CA THR A 28 -11.30 -8.41 10.86
C THR A 28 -12.35 -7.55 10.15
N LEU A 29 -13.59 -8.04 10.03
CA LEU A 29 -14.69 -7.25 9.47
C LEU A 29 -14.98 -5.99 10.29
N CYS A 30 -15.01 -6.09 11.63
CA CYS A 30 -15.17 -4.93 12.51
C CYS A 30 -14.01 -3.93 12.42
N ASP A 31 -12.77 -4.40 12.32
CA ASP A 31 -11.57 -3.54 12.21
C ASP A 31 -11.58 -2.73 10.90
N HIS A 32 -12.05 -3.33 9.81
CA HIS A 32 -12.24 -2.62 8.55
C HIS A 32 -13.43 -1.65 8.58
N ILE A 33 -14.55 -2.00 9.23
CA ILE A 33 -15.70 -1.09 9.36
C ILE A 33 -15.39 0.10 10.27
N SER A 34 -14.62 -0.12 11.34
CA SER A 34 -14.22 0.92 12.29
C SER A 34 -13.09 1.83 11.77
N GLY A 35 -12.54 1.55 10.59
CA GLY A 35 -11.46 2.34 10.00
C GLY A 35 -10.08 2.08 10.60
N LYS A 36 -9.93 1.12 11.54
CA LYS A 36 -8.62 0.70 12.05
C LYS A 36 -7.71 0.16 10.95
N THR A 37 -8.29 -0.45 9.92
CA THR A 37 -7.54 -1.00 8.78
C THR A 37 -8.13 -0.49 7.48
N ALA A 38 -7.34 0.25 6.70
CA ALA A 38 -7.79 0.73 5.40
C ALA A 38 -8.15 -0.46 4.48
N PRO A 39 -9.28 -0.38 3.74
CA PRO A 39 -9.84 -1.51 3.00
C PRO A 39 -8.94 -2.05 1.88
N ASN A 40 -7.99 -1.23 1.40
CA ASN A 40 -7.03 -1.58 0.35
C ASN A 40 -5.57 -1.44 0.81
N LYS A 41 -5.31 -1.50 2.12
CA LYS A 41 -3.92 -1.45 2.60
C LYS A 41 -3.18 -2.71 2.11
N PRO A 42 -2.02 -2.58 1.43
CA PRO A 42 -1.20 -3.74 1.10
C PRO A 42 -0.80 -4.48 2.39
N GLN A 43 -0.72 -5.80 2.30
CA GLN A 43 -0.30 -6.62 3.42
C GLN A 43 1.17 -6.31 3.76
N GLY A 44 1.45 -6.05 5.04
CA GLY A 44 2.81 -5.78 5.52
C GLY A 44 3.03 -4.38 6.12
N ARG A 45 4.31 -4.06 6.34
CA ARG A 45 4.74 -2.76 6.88
C ARG A 45 4.43 -1.66 5.86
N PRO A 46 3.95 -0.47 6.30
CA PRO A 46 3.84 0.66 5.38
C PRO A 46 5.21 0.96 4.74
N PRO A 47 5.23 1.37 3.47
CA PRO A 47 6.47 1.75 2.80
C PRO A 47 7.12 2.91 3.55
N ALA A 48 8.45 2.87 3.64
CA ALA A 48 9.23 3.89 4.36
C ALA A 48 9.29 5.21 3.59
N LEU A 49 9.09 5.16 2.27
CA LEU A 49 9.06 6.30 1.38
C LEU A 49 7.68 6.40 0.71
N PRO A 50 7.27 7.60 0.29
CA PRO A 50 6.10 7.76 -0.57
C PRO A 50 6.28 6.96 -1.86
N LEU A 51 5.18 6.37 -2.35
CA LEU A 51 5.20 5.52 -3.54
C LEU A 51 5.73 6.27 -4.77
N GLU A 52 5.44 7.56 -4.89
CA GLU A 52 5.93 8.44 -5.96
C GLU A 52 7.47 8.52 -5.97
N VAL A 53 8.07 8.67 -4.79
CA VAL A 53 9.53 8.70 -4.66
C VAL A 53 10.10 7.34 -5.02
N GLU A 54 9.56 6.24 -4.47
CA GLU A 54 10.02 4.89 -4.79
C GLU A 54 9.98 4.59 -6.30
N THR A 55 8.87 4.91 -6.97
CA THR A 55 8.74 4.71 -8.42
C THR A 55 9.77 5.51 -9.22
N GLY A 56 10.07 6.75 -8.81
CA GLY A 56 11.13 7.56 -9.41
C GLY A 56 12.52 6.94 -9.22
N VAL A 57 12.81 6.39 -8.03
CA VAL A 57 14.06 5.67 -7.77
C VAL A 57 14.18 4.45 -8.67
N VAL A 58 13.14 3.61 -8.72
CA VAL A 58 13.14 2.37 -9.52
C VAL A 58 13.36 2.69 -11.00
N LYS A 59 12.64 3.66 -11.55
CA LYS A 59 12.80 4.06 -12.95
C LYS A 59 14.23 4.49 -13.26
N ASN A 60 14.81 5.36 -12.41
CA ASN A 60 16.19 5.79 -12.57
C ASN A 60 17.19 4.62 -12.49
N VAL A 61 16.93 3.63 -11.63
CA VAL A 61 17.77 2.45 -11.50
C VAL A 61 17.72 1.60 -12.79
N LEU A 62 16.53 1.37 -13.31
CA LEU A 62 16.31 0.65 -14.56
C LEU A 62 16.97 1.37 -15.75
N ASP A 63 16.74 2.67 -15.90
CA ASP A 63 17.31 3.48 -16.98
C ASP A 63 18.85 3.46 -16.98
N CYS A 64 19.47 3.46 -15.80
CA CYS A 64 20.93 3.37 -15.70
C CYS A 64 21.44 1.97 -16.04
N ALA A 65 20.71 0.93 -15.62
CA ALA A 65 21.05 -0.46 -15.93
C ALA A 65 20.95 -0.73 -17.43
N GLU A 66 19.90 -0.25 -18.11
CA GLU A 66 19.74 -0.36 -19.56
C GLU A 66 20.88 0.32 -20.33
N LYS A 67 21.35 1.47 -19.84
CA LYS A 67 22.46 2.22 -20.45
C LYS A 67 23.85 1.67 -20.07
N GLY A 68 23.91 0.62 -19.24
CA GLY A 68 25.18 0.01 -18.80
C GLY A 68 25.96 0.84 -17.78
N PHE A 69 25.33 1.82 -17.13
CA PHE A 69 25.99 2.61 -16.09
C PHE A 69 25.96 1.86 -14.74
N PRO A 70 27.12 1.69 -14.08
CA PRO A 70 27.16 1.06 -12.77
C PRO A 70 26.51 1.97 -11.72
N LEU A 71 25.48 1.47 -11.04
CA LEU A 71 24.84 2.14 -9.92
C LEU A 71 25.41 1.65 -8.60
N THR A 72 26.00 2.57 -7.84
CA THR A 72 26.43 2.30 -6.47
C THR A 72 25.37 2.74 -5.47
N ARG A 73 25.31 2.07 -4.32
CA ARG A 73 24.42 2.45 -3.20
C ARG A 73 24.56 3.93 -2.82
N ARG A 74 25.80 4.45 -2.80
CA ARG A 74 26.08 5.88 -2.57
C ARG A 74 25.46 6.78 -3.64
N GLY A 75 25.56 6.41 -4.92
CA GLY A 75 24.98 7.18 -6.02
C GLY A 75 23.46 7.24 -5.97
N VAL A 76 22.81 6.13 -5.60
CA VAL A 76 21.36 6.09 -5.40
C VAL A 76 20.96 7.00 -4.23
N LEU A 77 21.62 6.87 -3.08
CA LEU A 77 21.35 7.71 -1.91
C LEU A 77 21.50 9.21 -2.20
N HIS A 78 22.55 9.60 -2.94
CA HIS A 78 22.79 11.00 -3.31
C HIS A 78 21.67 11.55 -4.22
N LYS A 79 21.21 10.76 -5.19
CA LYS A 79 20.11 11.17 -6.09
C LYS A 79 18.78 11.33 -5.35
N VAL A 80 18.48 10.43 -4.41
CA VAL A 80 17.24 10.48 -3.63
C VAL A 80 17.24 11.64 -2.63
N GLY A 81 18.38 11.89 -1.96
CA GLY A 81 18.50 12.96 -0.97
C GLY A 81 18.39 14.38 -1.54
N MET A 82 18.72 14.60 -2.82
CA MET A 82 18.53 15.90 -3.47
C MET A 82 17.11 16.12 -4.01
N CYS A 83 16.36 15.04 -4.27
CA CYS A 83 14.97 15.16 -4.72
C CYS A 83 14.02 15.58 -3.60
N THR A 84 14.42 15.44 -2.33
CA THR A 84 13.63 15.82 -1.15
C THR A 84 13.82 17.27 -0.70
N VAL A 85 14.68 18.06 -1.37
CA VAL A 85 14.95 19.46 -1.04
C VAL A 85 14.62 20.34 -2.25
N ASN A 86 13.33 20.48 -2.55
CA ASN A 86 12.83 21.59 -3.36
C ASN A 86 11.46 21.98 -2.78
N TYR A 87 11.49 22.91 -1.81
CA TYR A 87 10.38 23.80 -1.49
C TYR A 87 10.66 25.15 -2.15
#